data_AF-A0A9E3IV60-F1
#
_entry.id   AF-A0A9E3IV60-F1
#
_cell.length_a   1.000
_cell.length_b   1.000
_cell.length_c   1.000
_cell.angle_alpha   90.00
_cell.angle_beta   90.00
_cell.angle_gamma   90.00
#
_symmetry.space_group_name_H-M   'P 1'
#
loop_
_entity.id
_entity.type
_entity.pdbx_description
1 polymer ?
#
loop_
_entity_poly.entity_id
_entity_poly.type
_entity_poly.pdbx_seq_one_letter_code
_entity_poly.pdbx_strand_id
1 'polypeptide(L)'
;MPRFHFHLATPAGLERDEIGSDCASAEVAYLDARQAAMEISHDSVRQGGDPAGYRFEICDAKGRLIQVLPFAEILAPPARPTPHGQDVLRSRVLASLSRSRQLQAELTAGFEEARTSLARTFALLR
;
A
#
# COMPACT_ATOMS: atom_id res chain seq x y z
N MET A 1 -15.81 -0.79 -17.45
CA MET A 1 -15.02 -0.76 -16.20
C MET A 1 -14.90 -2.21 -15.71
N PRO A 2 -13.82 -2.60 -15.04
CA PRO A 2 -13.71 -3.96 -14.48
C PRO A 2 -14.77 -4.20 -13.40
N ARG A 3 -15.30 -5.42 -13.35
CA ARG A 3 -16.27 -5.85 -12.35
C ARG A 3 -15.57 -6.49 -11.16
N PHE A 4 -16.03 -6.13 -9.96
CA PHE A 4 -15.58 -6.69 -8.69
C PHE A 4 -16.77 -7.21 -7.89
N HIS A 5 -16.56 -8.27 -7.13
CA HIS A 5 -17.57 -8.87 -6.26
C HIS A 5 -17.14 -8.73 -4.81
N PHE A 6 -18.08 -8.39 -3.92
CA PHE A 6 -17.82 -8.13 -2.50
C PHE A 6 -18.56 -9.15 -1.64
N HIS A 7 -17.99 -10.33 -1.46
CA HIS A 7 -18.64 -11.37 -0.66
C HIS A 7 -18.47 -11.09 0.84
N LEU A 8 -19.57 -11.08 1.58
CA LEU A 8 -19.55 -10.87 3.03
C LEU A 8 -19.38 -12.20 3.74
N ALA A 9 -18.25 -12.40 4.40
CA ALA A 9 -18.06 -13.55 5.27
C ALA A 9 -18.31 -13.16 6.72
N THR A 10 -19.22 -13.89 7.35
CA THR A 10 -19.57 -13.78 8.77
C THR A 10 -19.20 -15.09 9.48
N PRO A 11 -19.21 -15.13 10.83
CA PRO A 11 -19.07 -16.38 11.57
C PRO A 11 -20.13 -17.43 11.22
N ALA A 12 -21.29 -17.02 10.71
CA ALA A 12 -22.39 -17.91 10.32
C ALA A 12 -22.25 -18.47 8.90
N GLY A 13 -21.42 -17.86 8.05
CA GLY A 13 -21.23 -18.32 6.67
C GLY A 13 -20.79 -17.21 5.71
N LEU A 14 -20.68 -17.59 4.43
CA LEU A 14 -20.33 -16.70 3.33
C LEU A 14 -21.58 -16.30 2.55
N GLU A 15 -21.85 -15.00 2.49
CA GLU A 15 -22.88 -14.40 1.65
C GLU A 15 -22.24 -13.89 0.34
N ARG A 16 -22.71 -14.42 -0.79
CA ARG A 16 -22.14 -14.11 -2.10
C ARG A 16 -22.85 -12.94 -2.76
N ASP A 17 -22.07 -11.90 -3.04
CA ASP A 17 -22.41 -10.90 -4.05
C ASP A 17 -22.31 -11.46 -5.49
N GLU A 18 -23.43 -11.84 -6.07
CA GLU A 18 -23.53 -12.35 -7.45
C GLU A 18 -23.57 -11.24 -8.51
N ILE A 19 -23.92 -10.02 -8.12
CA ILE A 19 -24.12 -8.89 -9.05
C ILE A 19 -22.78 -8.20 -9.31
N GLY A 20 -22.01 -7.97 -8.24
CA GLY A 20 -20.80 -7.18 -8.27
C GLY A 20 -21.04 -5.70 -8.58
N SER A 21 -19.98 -4.90 -8.52
CA SER A 21 -19.99 -3.50 -8.92
C SER A 21 -18.87 -3.19 -9.92
N ASP A 22 -19.13 -2.19 -10.77
CA ASP A 22 -18.13 -1.68 -11.70
C ASP A 22 -17.25 -0.64 -11.00
N CYS A 23 -15.97 -0.97 -10.80
CA CYS A 23 -14.99 -0.06 -10.22
C CYS A 23 -13.90 0.24 -11.24
N ALA A 24 -13.28 1.42 -11.16
CA ALA A 24 -12.21 1.79 -12.11
C ALA A 24 -10.93 0.96 -11.90
N SER A 25 -10.66 0.56 -10.65
CA SER A 25 -9.50 -0.26 -10.26
C SER A 25 -9.79 -1.03 -8.96
N ALA A 26 -8.88 -1.92 -8.58
CA ALA A 26 -8.96 -2.67 -7.31
C ALA A 26 -8.85 -1.75 -6.08
N GLU A 27 -8.08 -0.65 -6.18
CA GLU A 27 -7.98 0.35 -5.12
C GLU A 27 -9.30 1.09 -4.92
N VAL A 28 -10.01 1.44 -6.00
CA VAL A 28 -11.35 2.05 -5.91
C VAL A 28 -12.33 1.06 -5.28
N ALA A 29 -12.32 -0.19 -5.73
CA ALA A 29 -13.13 -1.26 -5.15
C ALA A 29 -12.86 -1.44 -3.63
N TYR A 30 -11.59 -1.35 -3.21
CA TYR A 30 -11.23 -1.41 -1.79
C TYR A 30 -11.81 -0.25 -0.97
N LEU A 31 -11.75 0.98 -1.49
CA LEU A 31 -12.31 2.14 -0.80
C LEU A 31 -13.83 2.04 -0.67
N ASP A 32 -14.50 1.59 -1.72
CA ASP A 32 -15.95 1.34 -1.72
C ASP A 32 -16.31 0.25 -0.70
N ALA A 33 -15.57 -0.88 -0.69
CA ALA A 33 -15.75 -1.95 0.28
C ALA A 33 -15.53 -1.47 1.73
N ARG A 34 -14.55 -0.60 1.96
CA ARG A 34 -14.29 -0.01 3.28
C ARG A 34 -15.45 0.87 3.74
N GLN A 35 -16.02 1.67 2.85
CA GLN A 35 -17.19 2.48 3.16
C GLN A 35 -18.41 1.61 3.50
N ALA A 36 -18.72 0.62 2.66
CA ALA A 36 -19.80 -0.32 2.92
C ALA A 36 -19.62 -1.10 4.23
N ALA A 37 -18.38 -1.50 4.54
CA ALA A 37 -18.09 -2.22 5.77
C ALA A 37 -18.30 -1.36 7.02
N MET A 38 -18.03 -0.05 6.97
CA MET A 38 -18.38 0.88 8.07
C MET A 38 -19.89 0.93 8.27
N GLU A 39 -20.67 1.07 7.18
CA GLU A 39 -22.13 1.13 7.23
C GLU A 39 -22.73 -0.15 7.83
N ILE A 40 -22.31 -1.32 7.34
CA ILE A 40 -22.74 -2.62 7.87
C ILE A 40 -22.33 -2.79 9.33
N SER A 41 -21.13 -2.35 9.70
CA SER A 41 -20.68 -2.40 11.09
C SER A 41 -21.55 -1.55 12.01
N HIS A 42 -21.88 -0.33 11.59
CA HIS A 42 -22.76 0.57 12.34
C HIS A 42 -24.14 -0.06 12.53
N ASP A 43 -24.73 -0.61 11.48
CA ASP A 43 -26.04 -1.26 11.55
C ASP A 43 -26.01 -2.51 12.43
N SER A 44 -24.96 -3.34 12.32
CA SER A 44 -24.76 -4.52 13.17
C SER A 44 -24.67 -4.15 14.65
N VAL A 45 -23.86 -3.15 15.01
CA VAL A 45 -23.72 -2.70 16.41
C VAL A 45 -25.04 -2.13 16.93
N ARG A 46 -25.78 -1.38 16.11
CA ARG A 46 -27.11 -0.85 16.48
C ARG A 46 -28.13 -1.94 16.76
N GLN A 47 -27.99 -3.10 16.11
CA GLN A 47 -28.83 -4.28 16.31
C GLN A 47 -28.31 -5.19 17.45
N GLY A 48 -27.23 -4.81 18.14
CA GLY A 48 -26.63 -5.59 19.23
C GLY A 48 -25.70 -6.72 18.77
N GLY A 49 -25.32 -6.75 17.49
CA GLY A 49 -24.38 -7.71 16.93
C GLY A 49 -22.91 -7.28 17.07
N ASP A 50 -22.00 -8.24 16.92
CA ASP A 50 -20.55 -8.00 16.90
C ASP A 50 -19.97 -8.19 15.48
N PRO A 51 -19.64 -7.09 14.78
CA PRO A 51 -19.05 -7.15 13.44
C PRO A 51 -17.54 -7.50 13.44
N ALA A 52 -16.88 -7.69 14.59
CA ALA A 52 -15.43 -7.94 14.63
C ALA A 52 -15.01 -9.22 13.89
N GLY A 53 -15.90 -10.21 13.80
CA GLY A 53 -15.68 -11.45 13.05
C GLY A 53 -15.98 -11.37 11.55
N TYR A 54 -16.41 -10.21 11.04
CA TYR A 54 -16.87 -10.06 9.66
C TYR A 54 -15.69 -9.66 8.76
N ARG A 55 -15.75 -10.05 7.49
CA ARG A 55 -14.80 -9.61 6.47
C ARG A 55 -15.46 -9.54 5.11
N PHE A 56 -14.98 -8.63 4.27
CA PHE A 56 -15.23 -8.68 2.84
C PHE A 56 -14.14 -9.48 2.13
N GLU A 57 -14.57 -10.32 1.20
CA GLU A 57 -13.72 -10.96 0.20
C GLU A 57 -13.97 -10.26 -1.14
N ILE A 58 -12.98 -9.48 -1.59
CA ILE A 58 -13.04 -8.71 -2.84
C ILE A 58 -12.46 -9.58 -3.95
N CYS A 59 -13.30 -9.93 -4.92
CA CYS A 59 -12.94 -10.81 -6.04
C CYS A 59 -13.01 -10.07 -7.37
N ASP A 60 -12.19 -10.49 -8.35
CA ASP A 60 -12.33 -10.06 -9.74
C ASP A 60 -13.55 -10.71 -10.42
N ALA A 61 -13.85 -10.29 -11.65
CA ALA A 61 -14.93 -10.85 -12.48
C ALA A 61 -14.81 -12.37 -12.77
N LYS A 62 -13.65 -12.99 -12.53
CA LYS A 62 -13.43 -14.43 -12.67
C LYS A 62 -13.57 -15.17 -11.33
N GLY A 63 -13.98 -14.46 -10.27
CA GLY A 63 -14.09 -15.00 -8.92
C GLY A 63 -12.74 -15.20 -8.22
N ARG A 64 -11.66 -14.60 -8.73
CA ARG A 64 -10.34 -14.68 -8.08
C ARG A 64 -10.28 -13.67 -6.95
N LEU A 65 -9.95 -14.15 -5.76
CA LEU A 65 -9.74 -13.31 -4.60
C LEU A 65 -8.57 -12.35 -4.85
N ILE A 66 -8.84 -11.05 -4.81
CA ILE A 66 -7.85 -9.99 -4.91
C ILE A 66 -7.40 -9.58 -3.50
N GLN A 67 -8.36 -9.37 -2.61
CA GLN A 67 -8.10 -8.85 -1.27
C GLN A 67 -9.16 -9.28 -0.27
N VAL A 68 -8.76 -9.36 0.99
CA VAL A 68 -9.63 -9.55 2.14
C VAL A 68 -9.59 -8.28 2.99
N LEU A 69 -10.76 -7.80 3.41
CA LEU A 69 -10.92 -6.63 4.28
C LEU A 69 -11.66 -7.04 5.56
N PRO A 70 -10.93 -7.31 6.66
CA PRO A 70 -11.54 -7.56 7.96
C PRO A 70 -12.20 -6.30 8.53
N PHE A 71 -13.39 -6.44 9.10
CA PHE A 71 -14.11 -5.30 9.69
C PHE A 71 -13.40 -4.79 10.95
N ALA A 72 -12.69 -5.66 11.66
CA ALA A 72 -11.87 -5.29 12.81
C ALA A 72 -10.79 -4.24 12.50
N GLU A 73 -10.23 -4.23 11.28
CA GLU A 73 -9.24 -3.21 10.86
C GLU A 73 -9.86 -1.82 10.69
N ILE A 74 -11.15 -1.78 10.41
CA ILE A 74 -11.92 -0.55 10.17
C ILE A 74 -12.41 0.03 11.49
N LEU A 75 -12.81 -0.85 12.42
CA LEU A 75 -13.35 -0.50 13.73
C LEU A 75 -12.28 -0.23 14.78
N ALA A 76 -11.04 -0.66 14.54
CA ALA A 76 -9.94 -0.34 15.43
C ALA A 76 -9.79 1.19 15.53
N PRO A 77 -9.63 1.75 16.74
CA PRO A 77 -9.18 3.14 16.88
C PRO A 77 -7.88 3.29 16.11
N PRO A 78 -7.57 4.47 15.53
CA PRO A 78 -6.42 4.66 14.63
C PRO A 78 -5.16 4.11 15.29
N ALA A 79 -4.82 2.87 14.91
CA ALA A 79 -3.64 2.22 15.40
C ALA A 79 -2.47 2.95 14.75
N ARG A 80 -1.42 3.21 15.54
CA ARG A 80 -0.15 3.73 15.05
C ARG A 80 0.21 2.95 13.78
N PRO A 81 0.44 3.61 12.63
CA PRO A 81 0.46 2.95 11.34
C PRO A 81 1.44 1.78 11.39
N THR A 82 0.92 0.56 11.32
CA THR A 82 1.71 -0.62 11.09
C THR A 82 2.23 -0.52 9.66
N PRO A 83 3.55 -0.59 9.41
CA PRO A 83 4.08 -0.39 8.07
C PRO A 83 3.50 -1.45 7.13
N HIS A 84 2.65 -1.04 6.20
CA HIS A 84 2.21 -1.90 5.12
C HIS A 84 3.44 -2.32 4.30
N GLY A 85 3.43 -3.54 3.74
CA GLY A 85 4.57 -4.07 2.97
C GLY A 85 5.05 -3.13 1.85
N GLN A 86 4.15 -2.29 1.31
CA GLN A 86 4.48 -1.24 0.34
C GLN A 86 5.33 -0.10 0.92
N ASP A 87 5.11 0.32 2.17
CA ASP A 87 5.95 1.34 2.84
C ASP A 87 7.33 0.81 3.18
N VAL A 88 7.43 -0.48 3.53
CA VAL A 88 8.72 -1.15 3.76
C VAL A 88 9.51 -1.27 2.45
N LEU A 89 8.84 -1.61 1.34
CA LEU A 89 9.46 -1.64 0.01
C LEU A 89 9.90 -0.24 -0.44
N ARG A 90 9.04 0.77 -0.28
CA ARG A 90 9.32 2.16 -0.66
C ARG A 90 10.49 2.75 0.12
N SER A 91 10.54 2.54 1.43
CA SER A 91 11.65 2.97 2.28
C SER A 91 12.97 2.29 1.89
N ARG A 92 12.94 1.00 1.54
CA ARG A 92 14.12 0.29 1.00
C ARG A 92 14.59 0.83 -0.34
N VAL A 93 13.68 1.11 -1.27
CA VAL A 93 14.01 1.70 -2.58
C VAL A 93 14.64 3.08 -2.41
N LEU A 94 14.05 3.94 -1.58
CA LEU A 94 14.59 5.27 -1.30
C LEU A 94 15.98 5.20 -0.66
N ALA A 95 16.18 4.31 0.31
CA ALA A 95 17.49 4.11 0.94
C ALA A 95 18.55 3.59 -0.03
N SER A 96 18.17 2.81 -1.04
CA SER A 96 19.07 2.35 -2.10
C SER A 96 19.52 3.52 -3.00
N LEU A 97 18.58 4.37 -3.42
CA LEU A 97 18.85 5.53 -4.27
C LEU A 97 19.73 6.57 -3.57
N SER A 98 19.48 6.85 -2.29
CA SER A 98 20.31 7.79 -1.52
C SER A 98 21.76 7.32 -1.42
N ARG A 99 21.99 6.02 -1.17
CA ARG A 99 23.34 5.43 -1.16
C ARG A 99 24.03 5.55 -2.51
N SER A 100 23.31 5.25 -3.59
CA SER A 100 23.87 5.36 -4.95
C SER A 100 24.29 6.81 -5.27
N ARG A 101 23.48 7.80 -4.90
CA ARG A 101 23.82 9.22 -5.08
C ARG A 101 25.03 9.65 -4.26
N GLN A 102 25.17 9.14 -3.05
CA GLN A 102 26.31 9.46 -2.20
C GLN A 102 27.62 8.95 -2.79
N LEU A 103 27.64 7.71 -3.29
CA LEU A 103 28.82 7.16 -3.98
C LEU A 103 29.16 7.94 -5.26
N GLN A 104 28.16 8.37 -6.02
CA GLN A 104 28.37 9.22 -7.19
C GLN A 104 28.98 10.57 -6.82
N ALA A 105 28.54 11.19 -5.72
CA ALA A 105 29.10 12.45 -5.25
C ALA A 105 30.57 12.30 -4.81
N GLU A 106 30.89 11.22 -4.09
CA GLU A 106 32.26 10.91 -3.65
C GLU A 106 33.21 10.69 -4.84
N LEU A 107 32.79 9.93 -5.86
CA LEU A 107 33.58 9.75 -7.09
C LEU A 107 33.81 11.07 -7.82
N THR A 108 32.77 11.90 -7.93
CA THR A 108 32.85 13.19 -8.61
C THR A 108 33.81 14.14 -7.89
N ALA A 109 33.74 14.18 -6.56
CA ALA A 109 34.64 14.97 -5.73
C ALA A 109 36.11 14.53 -5.90
N GLY A 110 36.37 13.21 -5.90
CA GLY A 110 37.72 12.67 -6.10
C GLY A 110 38.31 12.99 -7.48
N PHE A 111 37.48 12.96 -8.53
CA PHE A 111 37.92 13.36 -9.88
C PHE A 111 38.27 14.85 -9.97
N GLU A 112 37.48 15.73 -9.35
CA GLU A 112 37.78 17.17 -9.32
C GLU A 112 39.06 17.45 -8.54
N GLU A 113 39.29 16.78 -7.41
CA GLU A 113 40.52 16.92 -6.64
C GLU A 113 41.75 16.48 -7.44
N ALA A 114 41.67 15.35 -8.15
CA ALA A 114 42.73 14.88 -9.04
C ALA A 114 43.02 15.87 -10.18
N ARG A 115 41.97 16.42 -10.81
CA ARG A 115 42.10 17.44 -11.86
C ARG A 115 42.77 18.71 -11.33
N THR A 116 42.38 19.17 -10.14
CA THR A 116 42.92 20.38 -9.53
C THR A 116 44.38 20.20 -9.14
N SER A 117 44.73 19.02 -8.64
CA SER A 117 46.11 18.63 -8.34
C SER A 117 46.99 18.66 -9.60
N LEU A 118 46.55 18.02 -10.68
CA LEU A 118 47.24 18.05 -11.98
C LEU A 118 47.43 19.48 -12.52
N ALA A 119 46.39 20.32 -12.45
CA ALA A 119 46.46 21.70 -12.90
C ALA A 119 47.49 22.53 -12.13
N ARG A 120 47.61 22.33 -10.80
CA ARG A 120 48.64 22.98 -9.97
C ARG A 120 50.04 22.52 -10.35
N THR A 121 50.24 21.23 -10.57
CA THR A 121 51.55 20.67 -10.94
C THR A 121 52.01 21.21 -12.29
N PHE A 122 51.11 21.33 -13.27
CA PHE A 122 51.42 21.93 -14.58
C PHE A 122 51.70 23.44 -14.50
N ALA A 123 51.07 24.17 -13.58
CA ALA A 123 51.31 25.61 -13.41
C ALA A 123 52.68 25.95 -12.78
N LEU A 124 53.26 25.02 -12.02
CA LEU A 124 54.58 25.19 -11.38
C LEU A 124 55.77 24.87 -12.30
N LEU A 125 55.50 24.27 -13.47
CA LEU A 125 56.51 23.88 -14.46
C LEU A 125 56.69 24.91 -15.59
N ARG A 126 56.17 26.13 -15.41
CA ARG A 126 56.25 27.24 -16.38
C ARG A 126 56.91 28.46 -15.76
#